data_AF-A0A2W5WVJ6-F1
#
_entry.id   AF-A0A2W5WVJ6-F1
#
_cell.length_a   1.000
_cell.length_b   1.000
_cell.length_c   1.000
_cell.angle_alpha   90.00
_cell.angle_beta   90.00
_cell.angle_gamma   90.00
#
_symmetry.space_group_name_H-M   'P 1'
#
loop_
_entity.id
_entity.type
_entity.pdbx_description
1 polymer ?
#
loop_
_entity_poly.entity_id
_entity_poly.type
_entity_poly.pdbx_seq_one_letter_code
_entity_poly.pdbx_strand_id
1 'polypeptide(L)'
;MLALTGPRRTTTALLAVVVALAGLAARAALPPAVGGPAGDALYATLVVLLVVLVRPRTTVVVAAAAGFAVSAAVELAQLTPVPSAVVAAFEPARYVLGTTFTATDLAWYAVGAAVGGGVVALATIGSLGREDRVRHGRRLTGRRPGRAAVLVGVPVAVVGLATGGLALTMHTEAQRLASEVATARAALEDSAGKVADDAVRGSLAASVDRAEAVLARTPLIQRRPGDADAARQRVEADAAVVQAARLEHARAEAGVALDALGPATGRGEQVYAATDGLGADEVVRGAVRAALDEAGRTAATVGSAAAGQVSDPVRVEQATSELTARHAAVERATADLMTAQDAITCPEPDQLWFPEAGRLDPALLAPIPWAPRFSLRADVLDDLVALNEAYRARFGQDLTITSAYRTYEQQLAVYNPANPNPLAAPPGCSNHGLGTAVDLGGGVASFDSPQYAWLKENAEQHGWTHPDWAEPGGRLPEPWHWESVLTPVSY
;
A
#
# COMPACT_ATOMS: atom_id res chain seq x y z
N MET A 1 13.74 -79.48 -0.27
CA MET A 1 12.77 -79.18 -1.36
C MET A 1 11.38 -79.54 -0.91
N LEU A 2 10.54 -78.56 -0.54
CA LEU A 2 9.13 -78.78 -0.15
C LEU A 2 8.23 -78.00 -1.11
N ALA A 3 7.38 -78.72 -1.84
CA ALA A 3 6.34 -78.12 -2.68
C ALA A 3 5.34 -77.35 -1.81
N LEU A 4 4.82 -76.20 -2.27
CA LEU A 4 3.74 -75.48 -1.58
C LEU A 4 2.47 -76.35 -1.59
N THR A 5 2.20 -77.09 -0.52
CA THR A 5 0.93 -77.81 -0.34
C THR A 5 -0.20 -76.83 -0.01
N GLY A 6 -1.44 -77.23 -0.34
CA GLY A 6 -2.69 -76.44 -0.38
C GLY A 6 -2.84 -75.20 0.53
N PRO A 7 -2.57 -75.25 1.85
CA PRO A 7 -2.75 -74.09 2.74
C PRO A 7 -1.77 -72.92 2.49
N ARG A 8 -0.67 -73.11 1.75
CA ARG A 8 0.29 -72.04 1.44
C ARG A 8 -0.14 -71.16 0.25
N ARG A 9 -0.90 -71.73 -0.68
CA ARG A 9 -1.43 -71.00 -1.85
C ARG A 9 -2.55 -70.03 -1.45
N THR A 10 -3.40 -70.42 -0.50
CA THR A 10 -4.51 -69.58 -0.05
C THR A 10 -4.03 -68.33 0.70
N THR A 11 -3.01 -68.45 1.56
CA THR A 11 -2.42 -67.27 2.25
C THR A 11 -1.72 -66.32 1.27
N THR A 12 -0.97 -66.84 0.30
CA THR A 12 -0.31 -66.02 -0.73
C THR A 12 -1.34 -65.32 -1.62
N ALA A 13 -2.41 -66.02 -2.01
CA ALA A 13 -3.51 -65.44 -2.77
C ALA A 13 -4.25 -64.33 -1.99
N LEU A 14 -4.53 -64.54 -0.70
CA LEU A 14 -5.13 -63.52 0.16
C LEU A 14 -4.23 -62.29 0.29
N LEU A 15 -2.91 -62.48 0.47
CA LEU A 15 -1.95 -61.39 0.49
C LEU A 15 -1.92 -60.63 -0.83
N ALA A 16 -1.97 -61.32 -1.97
CA ALA A 16 -2.03 -60.68 -3.28
C ALA A 16 -3.29 -59.81 -3.44
N VAL A 17 -4.46 -60.30 -3.00
CA VAL A 17 -5.71 -59.52 -3.01
C VAL A 17 -5.59 -58.28 -2.11
N VAL A 18 -5.04 -58.41 -0.90
CA VAL A 18 -4.85 -57.29 0.03
C VAL A 18 -3.90 -56.24 -0.56
N VAL A 19 -2.78 -56.66 -1.14
CA VAL A 19 -1.81 -55.75 -1.78
C VAL A 19 -2.43 -55.03 -2.98
N ALA A 20 -3.22 -55.74 -3.80
CA ALA A 20 -3.91 -55.13 -4.94
C ALA A 20 -4.94 -54.07 -4.49
N LEU A 21 -5.75 -54.38 -3.47
CA LEU A 21 -6.72 -53.42 -2.91
C LEU A 21 -6.01 -52.22 -2.26
N ALA A 22 -4.90 -52.45 -1.56
CA ALA A 22 -4.11 -51.38 -0.97
C ALA A 22 -3.49 -50.47 -2.03
N GLY A 23 -3.00 -51.03 -3.15
CA GLY A 23 -2.48 -50.24 -4.27
C GLY A 23 -3.55 -49.37 -4.93
N LEU A 24 -4.73 -49.94 -5.18
CA LEU A 24 -5.88 -49.20 -5.72
C LEU A 24 -6.35 -48.10 -4.77
N ALA A 25 -6.46 -48.41 -3.47
CA ALA A 25 -6.85 -47.43 -2.46
C ALA A 25 -5.82 -46.31 -2.31
N ALA A 26 -4.52 -46.63 -2.34
CA ALA A 26 -3.45 -45.64 -2.31
C ALA A 26 -3.53 -44.69 -3.51
N ARG A 27 -3.85 -45.21 -4.70
CA ARG A 27 -3.98 -44.39 -5.92
C ARG A 27 -5.23 -43.51 -5.92
N ALA A 28 -6.31 -43.94 -5.27
CA ALA A 28 -7.58 -43.21 -5.20
C ALA A 28 -7.64 -42.18 -4.07
N ALA A 29 -7.03 -42.47 -2.91
CA ALA A 29 -7.19 -41.69 -1.69
C ALA A 29 -5.99 -40.77 -1.37
N LEU A 30 -4.80 -41.05 -1.93
CA LEU A 30 -3.61 -40.25 -1.66
C LEU A 30 -3.37 -39.22 -2.78
N PRO A 31 -2.75 -38.06 -2.45
CA PRO A 31 -2.34 -37.08 -3.46
C PRO A 31 -1.45 -37.72 -4.54
N PRO A 32 -1.47 -37.24 -5.80
CA PRO A 32 -0.71 -37.85 -6.90
C PRO A 32 0.78 -38.05 -6.63
N ALA A 33 1.40 -37.12 -5.90
CA ALA A 33 2.81 -37.17 -5.51
C ALA A 33 3.16 -38.35 -4.57
N VAL A 34 2.17 -38.93 -3.89
CA VAL A 34 2.34 -40.05 -2.94
C VAL A 34 1.69 -41.32 -3.47
N GLY A 35 0.46 -41.20 -3.99
CA GLY A 35 -0.31 -42.33 -4.50
C GLY A 35 0.31 -42.99 -5.74
N GLY A 36 1.13 -42.26 -6.51
CA GLY A 36 1.92 -42.83 -7.62
C GLY A 36 3.02 -43.76 -7.12
N PRO A 37 4.07 -43.21 -6.47
CA PRO A 37 5.16 -44.01 -5.89
C PRO A 37 4.71 -45.19 -5.02
N ALA A 38 3.69 -44.97 -4.17
CA ALA A 38 3.15 -46.03 -3.33
C ALA A 38 2.43 -47.11 -4.15
N GLY A 39 1.70 -46.72 -5.20
CA GLY A 39 1.07 -47.62 -6.15
C GLY A 39 2.11 -48.49 -6.88
N ASP A 40 3.22 -47.89 -7.33
CA ASP A 40 4.28 -48.60 -8.06
C ASP A 40 4.99 -49.66 -7.20
N ALA A 41 5.34 -49.30 -5.96
CA ALA A 41 5.93 -50.24 -5.02
C ALA A 41 4.97 -51.41 -4.66
N LEU A 42 3.68 -51.12 -4.51
CA LEU A 42 2.66 -52.14 -4.25
C LEU A 42 2.39 -53.03 -5.48
N TYR A 43 2.46 -52.46 -6.69
CA TYR A 43 2.37 -53.20 -7.94
C TYR A 43 3.52 -54.21 -8.07
N ALA A 44 4.78 -53.79 -7.90
CA ALA A 44 5.90 -54.73 -7.93
C ALA A 44 5.81 -55.80 -6.83
N THR A 45 5.35 -55.43 -5.63
CA THR A 45 5.07 -56.38 -4.54
C THR A 45 4.04 -57.43 -4.96
N LEU A 46 2.95 -57.01 -5.62
CA LEU A 46 1.91 -57.89 -6.15
C LEU A 46 2.48 -58.85 -7.20
N VAL A 47 3.30 -58.36 -8.14
CA VAL A 47 3.93 -59.20 -9.17
C VAL A 47 4.80 -60.29 -8.54
N VAL A 48 5.59 -59.98 -7.50
CA VAL A 48 6.37 -60.99 -6.76
C VAL A 48 5.47 -62.09 -6.17
N LEU A 49 4.33 -61.72 -5.57
CA LEU A 49 3.37 -62.68 -5.02
C LEU A 49 2.74 -63.56 -6.11
N LEU A 50 2.43 -62.98 -7.27
CA LEU A 50 1.89 -63.71 -8.42
C LEU A 50 2.92 -64.70 -8.99
N VAL A 51 4.20 -64.33 -9.09
CA VAL A 51 5.28 -65.23 -9.52
C VAL A 51 5.34 -66.48 -8.62
N VAL A 52 5.24 -66.29 -7.30
CA VAL A 52 5.24 -67.40 -6.33
C VAL A 52 3.95 -68.22 -6.39
N LEU A 53 2.81 -67.59 -6.68
CA LEU A 53 1.52 -68.27 -6.85
C LEU A 53 1.53 -69.20 -8.08
N VAL A 54 2.04 -68.70 -9.21
CA VAL A 54 2.14 -69.42 -10.49
C VAL A 54 3.22 -70.51 -10.43
N ARG A 55 4.41 -70.16 -9.90
CA ARG A 55 5.55 -71.10 -9.77
C ARG A 55 5.96 -71.24 -8.30
N PRO A 56 5.29 -72.12 -7.54
CA PRO A 56 5.56 -72.41 -6.12
C PRO A 56 7.00 -72.74 -5.73
N ARG A 57 7.79 -73.25 -6.68
CA ARG A 57 9.15 -73.75 -6.44
C ARG A 57 10.23 -72.66 -6.61
N THR A 58 9.82 -71.41 -6.76
CA THR A 58 10.73 -70.28 -6.98
C THR A 58 11.35 -69.82 -5.67
N THR A 59 12.66 -69.60 -5.64
CA THR A 59 13.35 -69.02 -4.48
C THR A 59 12.96 -67.55 -4.29
N VAL A 60 13.04 -67.03 -3.07
CA VAL A 60 12.72 -65.61 -2.75
C VAL A 60 13.48 -64.63 -3.65
N VAL A 61 14.78 -64.84 -3.84
CA VAL A 61 15.63 -63.97 -4.68
C VAL A 61 15.16 -63.97 -6.13
N VAL A 62 14.89 -65.15 -6.69
CA VAL A 62 14.37 -65.28 -8.06
C VAL A 62 12.97 -64.67 -8.19
N ALA A 63 12.11 -64.79 -7.17
CA ALA A 63 10.78 -64.18 -7.19
C ALA A 63 10.85 -62.64 -7.15
N ALA A 64 11.71 -62.07 -6.30
CA ALA A 64 11.95 -60.64 -6.24
C ALA A 64 12.57 -60.11 -7.55
N ALA A 65 13.60 -60.78 -8.07
CA ALA A 65 14.23 -60.41 -9.34
C ALA A 65 13.25 -60.49 -10.51
N ALA A 66 12.42 -61.55 -10.57
CA ALA A 66 11.39 -61.69 -11.59
C ALA A 66 10.30 -60.61 -11.46
N GLY A 67 9.87 -60.28 -10.24
CA GLY A 67 8.89 -59.21 -10.01
C GLY A 67 9.41 -57.86 -10.47
N PHE A 68 10.64 -57.50 -10.10
CA PHE A 68 11.30 -56.30 -10.60
C PHE A 68 11.43 -56.29 -12.12
N ALA A 69 11.94 -57.38 -12.71
CA ALA A 69 12.15 -57.48 -14.15
C ALA A 69 10.85 -57.34 -14.94
N VAL A 70 9.75 -57.94 -14.47
CA VAL A 70 8.43 -57.82 -15.10
C VAL A 70 7.90 -56.40 -14.99
N SER A 71 7.96 -55.78 -13.81
CA SER A 71 7.52 -54.38 -13.64
C SER A 71 8.37 -53.41 -14.49
N ALA A 72 9.68 -53.57 -14.50
CA ALA A 72 10.58 -52.77 -15.33
C ALA A 72 10.36 -53.01 -16.83
N ALA A 73 10.02 -54.23 -17.26
CA ALA A 73 9.71 -54.51 -18.65
C ALA A 73 8.37 -53.87 -19.08
N VAL A 74 7.36 -53.87 -18.21
CA VAL A 74 6.09 -53.16 -18.44
C VAL A 74 6.34 -51.66 -18.58
N GLU A 75 7.20 -51.11 -17.73
CA GLU A 75 7.58 -49.69 -17.76
C GLU A 75 8.36 -49.33 -19.03
N LEU A 76 9.36 -50.12 -19.39
CA LEU A 76 10.13 -49.93 -20.63
C LEU A 76 9.27 -50.12 -21.89
N ALA A 77 8.23 -50.95 -21.84
CA ALA A 77 7.30 -51.11 -22.95
C ALA A 77 6.54 -49.82 -23.27
N GLN A 78 6.43 -48.88 -22.33
CA GLN A 78 5.84 -47.55 -22.54
C GLN A 78 6.68 -46.66 -23.46
N LEU A 79 7.93 -47.03 -23.76
CA LEU A 79 8.73 -46.40 -24.81
C LEU A 79 8.27 -46.81 -26.22
N THR A 80 7.28 -47.71 -26.32
CA THR A 80 6.67 -48.15 -27.57
C THR A 80 5.18 -47.76 -27.63
N PRO A 81 4.55 -47.68 -28.81
CA PRO A 81 3.12 -47.38 -28.94
C PRO A 81 2.18 -48.51 -28.47
N VAL A 82 2.72 -49.69 -28.16
CA VAL A 82 1.94 -50.90 -27.92
C VAL A 82 1.04 -50.79 -26.68
N PRO A 83 1.53 -50.37 -25.49
CA PRO A 83 0.67 -50.28 -24.31
C PRO A 83 -0.45 -49.26 -24.49
N SER A 84 -0.17 -48.10 -25.09
CA SER A 84 -1.19 -47.09 -25.37
C SER A 84 -2.29 -47.59 -26.32
N ALA A 85 -1.94 -48.41 -27.33
CA ALA A 85 -2.92 -49.01 -28.23
C ALA A 85 -3.82 -50.03 -27.51
N VAL A 86 -3.26 -50.80 -26.58
CA VAL A 86 -4.03 -51.76 -25.77
C VAL A 86 -4.96 -51.04 -24.79
N VAL A 87 -4.49 -49.97 -24.13
CA VAL A 87 -5.33 -49.16 -23.22
C VAL A 87 -6.46 -48.46 -23.98
N ALA A 88 -6.23 -48.01 -25.21
CA ALA A 88 -7.28 -47.43 -26.04
C ALA A 88 -8.37 -48.46 -26.43
N ALA A 89 -8.00 -49.72 -26.64
CA ALA A 89 -8.94 -50.80 -26.93
C ALA A 89 -9.66 -51.34 -25.68
N PHE A 90 -9.01 -51.27 -24.51
CA PHE A 90 -9.55 -51.73 -23.23
C PHE A 90 -9.02 -50.86 -22.08
N GLU A 91 -9.80 -49.84 -21.70
CA GLU A 91 -9.41 -48.84 -20.69
C GLU A 91 -8.87 -49.45 -19.38
N PRO A 92 -9.46 -50.54 -18.81
CA PRO A 92 -8.95 -51.11 -17.56
C PRO A 92 -7.52 -51.67 -17.65
N ALA A 93 -6.97 -51.89 -18.86
CA ALA A 93 -5.58 -52.31 -19.03
C ALA A 93 -4.57 -51.32 -18.44
N ARG A 94 -4.96 -50.05 -18.25
CA ARG A 94 -4.10 -49.01 -17.66
C ARG A 94 -3.57 -49.36 -16.27
N TYR A 95 -4.32 -50.14 -15.49
CA TYR A 95 -3.92 -50.56 -14.13
C TYR A 95 -2.88 -51.68 -14.12
N VAL A 96 -2.68 -52.35 -15.26
CA VAL A 96 -1.71 -53.44 -15.39
C VAL A 96 -0.51 -52.98 -16.21
N LEU A 97 -0.74 -52.21 -17.28
CA LEU A 97 0.30 -51.79 -18.21
C LEU A 97 0.91 -50.43 -17.87
N GLY A 98 0.21 -49.56 -17.15
CA GLY A 98 0.61 -48.15 -16.99
C GLY A 98 0.24 -47.28 -18.21
N THR A 99 0.49 -45.98 -18.11
CA THR A 99 0.07 -44.98 -19.12
C THR A 99 1.22 -44.16 -19.70
N THR A 100 2.34 -44.06 -18.98
CA THR A 100 3.47 -43.19 -19.33
C THR A 100 4.74 -43.76 -18.74
N PHE A 101 5.87 -43.51 -19.39
CA PHE A 101 7.19 -43.85 -18.85
C PHE A 101 7.67 -42.79 -17.84
N THR A 102 8.07 -43.22 -16.64
CA THR A 102 8.75 -42.41 -15.63
C THR A 102 9.97 -43.17 -15.08
N ALA A 103 11.17 -42.63 -15.33
CA ALA A 103 12.43 -43.28 -14.91
C ALA A 103 12.54 -43.52 -13.38
N THR A 104 11.87 -42.71 -12.56
CA THR A 104 11.82 -42.87 -11.10
C THR A 104 11.05 -44.10 -10.64
N ASP A 105 10.13 -44.62 -11.47
CA ASP A 105 9.25 -45.73 -11.10
C ASP A 105 10.05 -47.04 -11.01
N LEU A 106 11.17 -47.14 -11.74
CA LEU A 106 12.15 -48.23 -11.60
C LEU A 106 12.69 -48.34 -10.17
N ALA A 107 12.95 -47.21 -9.49
CA ALA A 107 13.41 -47.24 -8.11
C ALA A 107 12.32 -47.77 -7.17
N TRP A 108 11.06 -47.38 -7.39
CA TRP A 108 9.92 -47.85 -6.60
C TRP A 108 9.59 -49.32 -6.88
N TYR A 109 9.76 -49.81 -8.11
CA TYR A 109 9.66 -51.23 -8.42
C TYR A 109 10.75 -52.05 -7.74
N ALA A 110 11.98 -51.53 -7.63
CA ALA A 110 13.05 -52.21 -6.89
C ALA A 110 12.71 -52.32 -5.39
N VAL A 111 12.19 -51.24 -4.79
CA VAL A 111 11.70 -51.23 -3.40
C VAL A 111 10.56 -52.24 -3.21
N GLY A 112 9.55 -52.20 -4.09
CA GLY A 112 8.41 -53.13 -4.05
C GLY A 112 8.83 -54.59 -4.20
N ALA A 113 9.76 -54.89 -5.11
CA ALA A 113 10.27 -56.24 -5.29
C ALA A 113 11.02 -56.77 -4.05
N ALA A 114 11.82 -55.93 -3.40
CA ALA A 114 12.51 -56.28 -2.16
C ALA A 114 11.51 -56.54 -1.02
N VAL A 115 10.50 -55.68 -0.88
CA VAL A 115 9.40 -55.84 0.08
C VAL A 115 8.66 -57.15 -0.17
N GLY A 116 8.24 -57.41 -1.41
CA GLY A 116 7.56 -58.66 -1.79
C GLY A 116 8.40 -59.89 -1.49
N GLY A 117 9.71 -59.85 -1.76
CA GLY A 117 10.64 -60.91 -1.39
C GLY A 117 10.67 -61.15 0.13
N GLY A 118 10.71 -60.08 0.93
CA GLY A 118 10.62 -60.15 2.39
C GLY A 118 9.31 -60.77 2.88
N VAL A 119 8.17 -60.42 2.28
CA VAL A 119 6.86 -61.02 2.59
C VAL A 119 6.87 -62.51 2.34
N VAL A 120 7.39 -62.95 1.19
CA VAL A 120 7.49 -64.37 0.84
C VAL A 120 8.43 -65.10 1.82
N ALA A 121 9.59 -64.51 2.14
CA ALA A 121 10.54 -65.09 3.09
C ALA A 121 9.92 -65.30 4.48
N LEU A 122 9.23 -64.28 5.01
CA LEU A 122 8.56 -64.36 6.31
C LEU A 122 7.42 -65.39 6.31
N ALA A 123 6.67 -65.50 5.21
CA ALA A 123 5.66 -66.53 5.03
C ALA A 123 6.26 -67.95 5.00
N THR A 124 7.50 -68.12 4.51
CA THR A 124 8.20 -69.41 4.54
C THR A 124 8.77 -69.77 5.92
N ILE A 125 9.37 -68.82 6.64
CA ILE A 125 10.04 -69.03 7.93
C ILE A 125 9.04 -69.39 9.04
N GLY A 126 7.84 -68.78 9.04
CA GLY A 126 6.79 -69.08 10.02
C GLY A 126 6.26 -70.52 9.99
N SER A 127 6.62 -71.32 8.98
CA SER A 127 6.19 -72.72 8.82
C SER A 127 7.19 -73.76 9.32
N LEU A 128 8.48 -73.44 9.40
CA LEU A 128 9.51 -74.35 9.92
C LEU A 128 9.33 -74.62 11.42
N GLY A 129 8.84 -73.64 12.18
CA GLY A 129 8.54 -73.81 13.61
C GLY A 129 7.27 -74.60 13.93
N ARG A 130 6.52 -75.08 12.92
CA ARG A 130 5.23 -75.78 13.11
C ARG A 130 5.26 -77.28 12.76
N GLU A 131 6.30 -77.76 12.08
CA GLU A 131 6.45 -79.21 11.77
C GLU A 131 7.15 -80.02 12.87
N ASP A 132 7.82 -79.39 13.86
CA ASP A 132 8.47 -80.10 14.99
C ASP A 132 7.57 -80.37 16.20
N ARG A 133 6.27 -80.08 16.14
CA ARG A 133 5.31 -80.43 17.21
C ARG A 133 4.15 -81.28 16.72
N VAL A 134 4.45 -82.45 16.17
CA VAL A 134 3.45 -83.52 16.04
C VAL A 134 4.03 -84.87 16.44
N ARG A 135 4.26 -85.06 17.75
CA ARG A 135 4.04 -86.35 18.41
C ARG A 135 3.48 -86.08 19.82
N HIS A 136 2.29 -86.65 20.04
CA HIS A 136 1.49 -86.75 21.26
C HIS A 136 0.57 -85.56 21.64
N GLY A 137 -0.74 -85.85 21.63
CA GLY A 137 -1.65 -85.42 22.69
C GLY A 137 -2.57 -84.23 22.40
N ARG A 138 -3.84 -84.55 22.12
CA ARG A 138 -5.09 -83.80 22.39
C ARG A 138 -5.19 -82.30 22.01
N ARG A 139 -6.24 -82.06 21.21
CA ARG A 139 -6.86 -80.75 20.95
C ARG A 139 -7.06 -79.94 22.24
N LEU A 140 -6.56 -78.70 22.25
CA LEU A 140 -7.27 -77.53 22.78
C LEU A 140 -7.02 -76.34 21.84
N THR A 141 -8.12 -75.75 21.40
CA THR A 141 -8.21 -74.61 20.49
C THR A 141 -7.74 -73.33 21.18
N GLY A 142 -6.62 -72.77 20.73
CA GLY A 142 -6.17 -71.42 21.07
C GLY A 142 -5.63 -70.72 19.82
N ARG A 143 -6.49 -69.99 19.12
CA ARG A 143 -6.16 -69.27 17.89
C ARG A 143 -5.72 -67.85 18.27
N ARG A 144 -4.41 -67.59 18.35
CA ARG A 144 -3.86 -66.23 18.36
C ARG A 144 -3.37 -65.87 16.94
N PRO A 145 -4.05 -65.00 16.19
CA PRO A 145 -3.49 -64.38 15.00
C PRO A 145 -2.80 -63.07 15.42
N GLY A 146 -1.52 -62.86 15.09
CA GLY A 146 -0.94 -61.55 15.39
C GLY A 146 0.58 -61.45 15.46
N ARG A 147 1.34 -62.15 14.60
CA ARG A 147 2.79 -61.90 14.50
C ARG A 147 3.30 -61.71 13.08
N ALA A 148 2.68 -62.32 12.07
CA ALA A 148 3.08 -62.12 10.68
C ALA A 148 2.59 -60.78 10.08
N ALA A 149 1.41 -60.29 10.49
CA ALA A 149 0.85 -59.03 9.98
C ALA A 149 1.59 -57.77 10.50
N VAL A 150 2.23 -57.87 11.66
CA VAL A 150 2.90 -56.73 12.34
C VAL A 150 4.32 -56.50 11.83
N LEU A 151 4.99 -57.51 11.27
CA LEU A 151 6.41 -57.41 10.86
C LEU A 151 6.63 -56.96 9.40
N VAL A 152 5.57 -56.92 8.58
CA VAL A 152 5.64 -56.49 7.16
C VAL A 152 5.05 -55.10 6.95
N GLY A 153 4.00 -54.73 7.69
CA GLY A 153 3.32 -53.44 7.50
C GLY A 153 4.15 -52.23 7.95
N VAL A 154 5.07 -52.41 8.90
CA VAL A 154 5.83 -51.31 9.53
C VAL A 154 6.84 -50.65 8.57
N PRO A 155 7.74 -51.37 7.85
CA PRO A 155 8.72 -50.69 6.99
C PRO A 155 8.09 -50.02 5.75
N VAL A 156 7.02 -50.58 5.17
CA VAL A 156 6.33 -50.00 4.00
C VAL A 156 5.50 -48.78 4.38
N ALA A 157 4.81 -48.82 5.53
CA ALA A 157 4.10 -47.67 6.07
C ALA A 157 5.06 -46.55 6.50
N VAL A 158 6.21 -46.88 7.10
CA VAL A 158 7.18 -45.87 7.59
C VAL A 158 7.85 -45.11 6.44
N VAL A 159 8.21 -45.75 5.32
CA VAL A 159 8.83 -45.06 4.18
C VAL A 159 7.80 -44.22 3.39
N GLY A 160 6.57 -44.71 3.21
CA GLY A 160 5.49 -43.96 2.56
C GLY A 160 4.96 -42.79 3.39
N LEU A 161 4.89 -42.93 4.72
CA LEU A 161 4.50 -41.85 5.64
C LEU A 161 5.59 -40.79 5.78
N ALA A 162 6.88 -41.17 5.80
CA ALA A 162 7.98 -40.21 5.94
C ALA A 162 8.18 -39.35 4.68
N THR A 163 8.11 -39.95 3.48
CA THR A 163 8.27 -39.24 2.20
C THR A 163 7.01 -38.46 1.81
N GLY A 164 5.82 -39.04 2.03
CA GLY A 164 4.54 -38.36 1.81
C GLY A 164 4.29 -37.22 2.78
N GLY A 165 4.70 -37.36 4.05
CA GLY A 165 4.66 -36.28 5.04
C GLY A 165 5.51 -35.09 4.62
N LEU A 166 6.73 -35.33 4.13
CA LEU A 166 7.63 -34.27 3.67
C LEU A 166 7.06 -33.50 2.47
N ALA A 167 6.52 -34.21 1.48
CA ALA A 167 5.88 -33.59 0.31
C ALA A 167 4.65 -32.73 0.70
N LEU A 168 3.84 -33.21 1.65
CA LEU A 168 2.69 -32.45 2.19
C LEU A 168 3.13 -31.20 2.95
N THR A 169 4.19 -31.28 3.76
CA THR A 169 4.74 -30.10 4.46
C THR A 169 5.25 -29.06 3.48
N MET A 170 6.01 -29.47 2.46
CA MET A 170 6.55 -28.55 1.46
C MET A 170 5.45 -27.92 0.59
N HIS A 171 4.36 -28.64 0.32
CA HIS A 171 3.21 -28.10 -0.40
C HIS A 171 2.45 -27.05 0.43
N THR A 172 2.19 -27.35 1.71
CA THR A 172 1.50 -26.40 2.59
C THR A 172 2.34 -25.15 2.87
N GLU A 173 3.66 -25.30 3.06
CA GLU A 173 4.60 -24.16 3.13
C GLU A 173 4.58 -23.31 1.85
N ALA A 174 4.53 -23.94 0.66
CA ALA A 174 4.43 -23.23 -0.62
C ALA A 174 3.17 -22.39 -0.74
N GLN A 175 2.02 -22.95 -0.33
CA GLN A 175 0.73 -22.24 -0.41
C GLN A 175 0.71 -21.03 0.52
N ARG A 176 1.25 -21.15 1.74
CA ARG A 176 1.37 -20.02 2.66
C ARG A 176 2.31 -18.94 2.11
N LEU A 177 3.46 -19.33 1.56
CA LEU A 177 4.37 -18.39 0.91
C LEU A 177 3.71 -17.67 -0.27
N ALA A 178 2.97 -18.37 -1.12
CA ALA A 178 2.27 -17.77 -2.24
C ALA A 178 1.22 -16.74 -1.81
N SER A 179 0.47 -17.04 -0.74
CA SER A 179 -0.47 -16.08 -0.14
C SER A 179 0.25 -14.85 0.40
N GLU A 180 1.37 -15.04 1.10
CA GLU A 180 2.16 -13.94 1.68
C GLU A 180 2.77 -13.04 0.59
N VAL A 181 3.31 -13.64 -0.47
CA VAL A 181 3.83 -12.90 -1.64
C VAL A 181 2.74 -12.04 -2.28
N ALA A 182 1.52 -12.55 -2.41
CA ALA A 182 0.39 -11.77 -2.94
C ALA A 182 0.07 -10.55 -2.06
N THR A 183 0.00 -10.75 -0.73
CA THR A 183 -0.18 -9.65 0.24
C THR A 183 0.94 -8.61 0.17
N ALA A 184 2.19 -9.07 0.12
CA ALA A 184 3.36 -8.19 0.06
C ALA A 184 3.43 -7.36 -1.23
N ARG A 185 3.02 -7.93 -2.37
CA ARG A 185 2.89 -7.17 -3.63
C ARG A 185 1.85 -6.06 -3.52
N ALA A 186 0.68 -6.35 -2.95
CA ALA A 186 -0.33 -5.32 -2.70
C ALA A 186 0.20 -4.23 -1.76
N ALA A 187 0.95 -4.60 -0.71
CA ALA A 187 1.60 -3.64 0.18
C ALA A 187 2.66 -2.77 -0.53
N LEU A 188 3.41 -3.30 -1.50
CA LEU A 188 4.37 -2.55 -2.32
C LEU A 188 3.68 -1.54 -3.24
N GLU A 189 2.54 -1.92 -3.83
CA GLU A 189 1.72 -1.03 -4.66
C GLU A 189 1.11 0.09 -3.81
N ASP A 190 0.46 -0.25 -2.69
CA ASP A 190 -0.21 0.71 -1.79
C ASP A 190 0.75 1.69 -1.11
N SER A 191 2.02 1.32 -0.93
CA SER A 191 3.05 2.15 -0.31
C SER A 191 3.77 3.08 -1.29
N ALA A 192 3.41 3.07 -2.58
CA ALA A 192 4.04 3.91 -3.58
C ALA A 192 3.84 5.41 -3.28
N GLY A 193 4.95 6.13 -3.11
CA GLY A 193 4.94 7.56 -2.75
C GLY A 193 4.46 7.83 -1.31
N LYS A 194 4.29 6.81 -0.48
CA LYS A 194 3.80 6.92 0.91
C LYS A 194 4.80 6.43 1.94
N VAL A 195 6.07 6.39 1.56
CA VAL A 195 7.21 6.10 2.45
C VAL A 195 8.29 7.13 2.15
N ALA A 196 9.04 7.53 3.17
CA ALA A 196 10.10 8.53 2.98
C ALA A 196 11.34 7.97 2.28
N ASP A 197 11.70 6.71 2.56
CA ASP A 197 12.87 6.03 1.99
C ASP A 197 12.44 4.87 1.10
N ASP A 198 12.62 5.05 -0.22
CA ASP A 198 12.32 4.02 -1.22
C ASP A 198 13.19 2.76 -1.07
N ALA A 199 14.34 2.82 -0.38
CA ALA A 199 15.16 1.64 -0.11
C ALA A 199 14.43 0.61 0.78
N VAL A 200 13.51 1.07 1.64
CA VAL A 200 12.65 0.20 2.45
C VAL A 200 11.74 -0.64 1.57
N ARG A 201 11.11 -0.03 0.55
CA ARG A 201 10.31 -0.75 -0.45
C ARG A 201 11.17 -1.65 -1.33
N GLY A 202 12.37 -1.20 -1.72
CA GLY A 202 13.33 -1.99 -2.48
C GLY A 202 13.73 -3.30 -1.77
N SER A 203 13.86 -3.27 -0.44
CA SER A 203 14.16 -4.46 0.37
C SER A 203 13.03 -5.48 0.34
N LEU A 204 11.78 -5.03 0.50
CA LEU A 204 10.60 -5.91 0.37
C LEU A 204 10.47 -6.48 -1.04
N ALA A 205 10.68 -5.67 -2.08
CA ALA A 205 10.66 -6.13 -3.47
C ALA A 205 11.68 -7.24 -3.72
N ALA A 206 12.92 -7.08 -3.23
CA ALA A 206 13.95 -8.11 -3.35
C ALA A 206 13.62 -9.40 -2.56
N SER A 207 12.89 -9.29 -1.44
CA SER A 207 12.40 -10.46 -0.69
C SER A 207 11.25 -11.17 -1.41
N VAL A 208 10.36 -10.42 -2.05
CA VAL A 208 9.30 -10.95 -2.92
C VAL A 208 9.90 -11.71 -4.12
N ASP A 209 10.87 -11.12 -4.83
CA ASP A 209 11.55 -11.77 -5.97
C ASP A 209 12.23 -13.09 -5.55
N ARG A 210 12.91 -13.07 -4.38
CA ARG A 210 13.53 -14.28 -3.82
C ARG A 210 12.50 -15.34 -3.44
N ALA A 211 11.37 -14.94 -2.86
CA ALA A 211 10.27 -15.84 -2.52
C ALA A 211 9.65 -16.48 -3.76
N GLU A 212 9.47 -15.72 -4.84
CA GLU A 212 8.99 -16.23 -6.12
C GLU A 212 9.96 -17.22 -6.76
N ALA A 213 11.26 -16.94 -6.69
CA ALA A 213 12.28 -17.88 -7.12
C ALA A 213 12.22 -19.21 -6.33
N VAL A 214 11.88 -19.18 -5.03
CA VAL A 214 11.64 -20.39 -4.22
C VAL A 214 10.38 -21.12 -4.70
N LEU A 215 9.31 -20.39 -5.03
CA LEU A 215 8.06 -20.95 -5.56
C LEU A 215 8.23 -21.62 -6.93
N ALA A 216 9.08 -21.07 -7.80
CA ALA A 216 9.31 -21.55 -9.16
C ALA A 216 10.15 -22.85 -9.28
N ARG A 217 10.87 -23.27 -8.23
CA ARG A 217 11.72 -24.48 -8.28
C ARG A 217 10.90 -25.75 -8.55
N THR A 218 11.15 -26.39 -9.70
CA THR A 218 10.47 -27.61 -10.15
C THR A 218 11.51 -28.64 -10.60
N PRO A 219 11.40 -29.94 -10.21
CA PRO A 219 10.38 -30.55 -9.34
C PRO A 219 10.54 -30.17 -7.86
N LEU A 220 9.46 -30.27 -7.07
CA LEU A 220 9.39 -29.86 -5.65
C LEU A 220 10.55 -30.39 -4.78
N ILE A 221 11.14 -31.54 -5.15
CA ILE A 221 12.31 -32.14 -4.48
C ILE A 221 13.57 -31.25 -4.50
N GLN A 222 13.64 -30.24 -5.38
CA GLN A 222 14.73 -29.26 -5.38
C GLN A 222 14.58 -28.18 -4.29
N ARG A 223 13.41 -28.07 -3.66
CA ARG A 223 13.18 -27.21 -2.49
C ARG A 223 13.55 -28.00 -1.23
N ARG A 224 14.27 -27.39 -0.28
CA ARG A 224 14.48 -28.02 1.03
C ARG A 224 13.28 -27.70 1.93
N PRO A 225 12.84 -28.65 2.78
CA PRO A 225 11.85 -28.36 3.81
C PRO A 225 12.25 -27.12 4.62
N GLY A 226 11.33 -26.18 4.85
CA GLY A 226 11.59 -24.92 5.54
C GLY A 226 12.12 -23.78 4.68
N ASP A 227 12.57 -24.01 3.43
CA ASP A 227 13.00 -22.93 2.54
C ASP A 227 11.86 -21.93 2.28
N ALA A 228 10.64 -22.45 2.06
CA ALA A 228 9.46 -21.64 1.79
C ALA A 228 8.96 -20.91 3.05
N ASP A 229 9.02 -21.54 4.23
CA ASP A 229 8.67 -20.86 5.48
C ASP A 229 9.69 -19.76 5.85
N ALA A 230 10.99 -20.01 5.66
CA ALA A 230 12.03 -19.01 5.86
C ALA A 230 11.89 -17.83 4.88
N ALA A 231 11.51 -18.09 3.62
CA ALA A 231 11.19 -17.03 2.67
C ALA A 231 9.95 -16.24 3.09
N ARG A 232 8.91 -16.93 3.57
CA ARG A 232 7.66 -16.32 4.05
C ARG A 232 7.93 -15.38 5.23
N GLN A 233 8.67 -15.83 6.24
CA GLN A 233 9.03 -15.03 7.41
C GLN A 233 9.84 -13.77 7.03
N ARG A 234 10.70 -13.85 6.00
CA ARG A 234 11.43 -12.68 5.49
C ARG A 234 10.49 -11.68 4.80
N VAL A 235 9.60 -12.16 3.93
CA VAL A 235 8.60 -11.31 3.27
C VAL A 235 7.70 -10.64 4.30
N GLU A 236 7.22 -11.39 5.29
CA GLU A 236 6.38 -10.88 6.39
C GLU A 236 7.12 -9.80 7.20
N ALA A 237 8.39 -10.03 7.54
CA ALA A 237 9.21 -9.06 8.27
C ALA A 237 9.44 -7.78 7.47
N ASP A 238 9.84 -7.88 6.20
CA ASP A 238 10.07 -6.71 5.34
C ASP A 238 8.77 -5.96 5.05
N ALA A 239 7.63 -6.67 4.93
CA ALA A 239 6.31 -6.07 4.77
C ALA A 239 5.91 -5.28 6.03
N ALA A 240 6.18 -5.80 7.22
CA ALA A 240 5.95 -5.08 8.47
C ALA A 240 6.81 -3.81 8.56
N VAL A 241 8.06 -3.84 8.08
CA VAL A 241 8.92 -2.64 8.02
C VAL A 241 8.35 -1.59 7.07
N VAL A 242 7.88 -1.98 5.87
CA VAL A 242 7.22 -1.06 4.93
C VAL A 242 5.96 -0.44 5.55
N GLN A 243 5.12 -1.23 6.24
CA GLN A 243 3.92 -0.69 6.90
C GLN A 243 4.27 0.28 8.03
N ALA A 244 5.33 0.00 8.81
CA ALA A 244 5.79 0.90 9.85
C ALA A 244 6.32 2.23 9.27
N ALA A 245 7.12 2.16 8.19
CA ALA A 245 7.62 3.33 7.49
C ALA A 245 6.49 4.17 6.87
N ARG A 246 5.46 3.51 6.33
CA ARG A 246 4.26 4.18 5.81
C ARG A 246 3.49 4.91 6.90
N LEU A 247 3.34 4.30 8.07
CA LEU A 247 2.68 4.93 9.21
C LEU A 247 3.46 6.15 9.71
N GLU A 248 4.79 6.08 9.76
CA GLU A 248 5.63 7.22 10.11
C GLU A 248 5.47 8.36 9.10
N HIS A 249 5.50 8.05 7.80
CA HIS A 249 5.27 9.01 6.75
C HIS A 249 3.89 9.68 6.86
N ALA A 250 2.82 8.90 7.01
CA ALA A 250 1.47 9.42 7.16
C ALA A 250 1.32 10.34 8.39
N ARG A 251 2.04 10.06 9.49
CA ARG A 251 2.06 10.93 10.68
C ARG A 251 2.80 12.24 10.42
N ALA A 252 3.88 12.21 9.63
CA ALA A 252 4.58 13.41 9.22
C ALA A 252 3.69 14.31 8.34
N GLU A 253 2.99 13.72 7.36
CA GLU A 253 2.02 14.44 6.53
C GLU A 253 0.86 15.02 7.36
N ALA A 254 0.36 14.27 8.34
CA ALA A 254 -0.64 14.75 9.30
C ALA A 254 -0.15 15.99 10.08
N GLY A 255 1.12 16.01 10.49
CA GLY A 255 1.76 17.16 11.12
C GLY A 255 1.78 18.39 10.21
N VAL A 256 2.22 18.21 8.97
CA VAL A 256 2.23 19.29 7.95
C VAL A 256 0.82 19.85 7.72
N ALA A 257 -0.19 18.99 7.64
CA ALA A 257 -1.59 19.42 7.47
C ALA A 257 -2.14 20.20 8.67
N LEU A 258 -1.72 19.85 9.90
CA LEU A 258 -2.07 20.60 11.11
C LEU A 258 -1.40 21.97 11.14
N ASP A 259 -0.12 22.05 10.78
CA ASP A 259 0.61 23.32 10.72
C ASP A 259 0.01 24.27 9.68
N ALA A 260 -0.41 23.73 8.53
CA ALA A 260 -1.08 24.51 7.48
C ALA A 260 -2.47 25.03 7.91
N LEU A 261 -3.16 24.35 8.82
CA LEU A 261 -4.49 24.77 9.29
C LEU A 261 -4.47 26.03 10.16
N GLY A 262 -3.41 26.23 10.94
CA GLY A 262 -3.29 27.33 11.90
C GLY A 262 -3.54 28.71 11.28
N PRO A 263 -2.79 29.10 10.23
CA PRO A 263 -3.01 30.38 9.54
C PRO A 263 -4.42 30.58 8.99
N ALA A 264 -4.99 29.56 8.33
CA ALA A 264 -6.34 29.62 7.76
C ALA A 264 -7.42 29.87 8.83
N THR A 265 -7.36 29.10 9.93
CA THR A 265 -8.30 29.27 11.04
C THR A 265 -8.11 30.59 11.77
N GLY A 266 -6.87 31.05 11.95
CA GLY A 266 -6.57 32.37 12.52
C GLY A 266 -7.16 33.52 11.69
N ARG A 267 -7.00 33.48 10.36
CA ARG A 267 -7.62 34.43 9.44
C ARG A 267 -9.15 34.38 9.51
N GLY A 268 -9.72 33.18 9.51
CA GLY A 268 -11.16 32.97 9.63
C GLY A 268 -11.75 33.55 10.92
N GLU A 269 -11.11 33.32 12.07
CA GLU A 269 -11.54 33.91 13.35
C GLU A 269 -11.41 35.44 13.36
N GLN A 270 -10.33 35.99 12.81
CA GLN A 270 -10.13 37.43 12.69
C GLN A 270 -11.23 38.08 11.86
N VAL A 271 -11.54 37.53 10.67
CA VAL A 271 -12.60 38.03 9.79
C VAL A 271 -13.96 37.88 10.46
N TYR A 272 -14.26 36.73 11.08
CA TYR A 272 -15.52 36.49 11.78
C TYR A 272 -15.76 37.52 12.89
N ALA A 273 -14.73 37.80 13.71
CA ALA A 273 -14.80 38.80 14.76
C ALA A 273 -14.91 40.23 14.20
N ALA A 274 -14.12 40.57 13.18
CA ALA A 274 -14.09 41.91 12.59
C ALA A 274 -15.37 42.29 11.86
N THR A 275 -16.13 41.31 11.37
CA THR A 275 -17.42 41.52 10.69
C THR A 275 -18.60 41.60 11.67
N ASP A 276 -18.37 41.43 12.98
CA ASP A 276 -19.44 41.50 13.98
C ASP A 276 -20.07 42.90 14.06
N GLY A 277 -21.40 42.96 13.93
CA GLY A 277 -22.14 44.22 13.91
C GLY A 277 -21.94 45.10 12.67
N LEU A 278 -21.19 44.62 11.66
CA LEU A 278 -20.97 45.35 10.40
C LEU A 278 -22.00 45.02 9.30
N GLY A 279 -22.98 44.18 9.60
CA GLY A 279 -24.14 43.92 8.74
C GLY A 279 -24.01 42.77 7.75
N ALA A 280 -22.87 42.07 7.70
CA ALA A 280 -22.72 40.85 6.89
C ALA A 280 -23.80 39.80 7.18
N ASP A 281 -24.23 39.08 6.13
CA ASP A 281 -25.29 38.08 6.22
C ASP A 281 -24.95 37.01 7.27
N GLU A 282 -25.87 36.79 8.22
CA GLU A 282 -25.69 35.84 9.33
C GLU A 282 -25.59 34.38 8.87
N VAL A 283 -26.13 34.03 7.70
CA VAL A 283 -25.94 32.71 7.08
C VAL A 283 -24.49 32.54 6.64
N VAL A 284 -23.90 33.58 6.04
CA VAL A 284 -22.50 33.57 5.59
C VAL A 284 -21.55 33.57 6.80
N ARG A 285 -21.84 34.40 7.82
CA ARG A 285 -21.11 34.37 9.12
C ARG A 285 -21.21 32.99 9.76
N GLY A 286 -22.40 32.39 9.77
CA GLY A 286 -22.65 31.04 10.28
C GLY A 286 -21.86 29.96 9.54
N ALA A 287 -21.65 30.10 8.22
CA ALA A 287 -20.85 29.17 7.43
C ALA A 287 -19.37 29.19 7.85
N VAL A 288 -18.80 30.38 8.11
CA VAL A 288 -17.42 30.49 8.65
C VAL A 288 -17.31 29.82 10.02
N ARG A 289 -18.25 30.10 10.93
CA ARG A 289 -18.25 29.47 12.27
C ARG A 289 -18.33 27.95 12.16
N ALA A 290 -19.22 27.43 11.32
CA ALA A 290 -19.37 25.98 11.10
C ALA A 290 -18.10 25.36 10.51
N ALA A 291 -17.46 26.01 9.54
CA ALA A 291 -16.21 25.55 8.94
C ALA A 291 -15.06 25.49 9.95
N LEU A 292 -14.90 26.54 10.77
CA LEU A 292 -13.91 26.61 11.84
C LEU A 292 -14.12 25.52 12.89
N ASP A 293 -15.37 25.30 13.32
CA ASP A 293 -15.70 24.28 14.33
C ASP A 293 -15.46 22.86 13.81
N GLU A 294 -15.76 22.60 12.53
CA GLU A 294 -15.49 21.32 11.89
C GLU A 294 -14.00 21.08 11.66
N ALA A 295 -13.27 22.12 11.26
CA ALA A 295 -11.81 22.08 11.17
C ALA A 295 -11.19 21.76 12.54
N GLY A 296 -11.64 22.41 13.62
CA GLY A 296 -11.15 22.14 14.98
C GLY A 296 -11.40 20.71 15.45
N ARG A 297 -12.60 20.15 15.19
CA ARG A 297 -12.92 18.74 15.50
C ARG A 297 -12.06 17.76 14.71
N THR A 298 -11.85 18.04 13.43
CA THR A 298 -11.02 17.20 12.54
C THR A 298 -9.55 17.28 12.96
N ALA A 299 -9.05 18.48 13.29
CA ALA A 299 -7.70 18.71 13.77
C ALA A 299 -7.41 17.94 15.06
N ALA A 300 -8.34 17.88 16.01
CA ALA A 300 -8.18 17.08 17.23
C ALA A 300 -8.03 15.58 16.93
N THR A 301 -8.77 15.08 15.94
CA THR A 301 -8.70 13.69 15.48
C THR A 301 -7.34 13.40 14.81
N VAL A 302 -6.91 14.28 13.91
CA VAL A 302 -5.61 14.16 13.21
C VAL A 302 -4.44 14.32 14.19
N GLY A 303 -4.52 15.24 15.14
CA GLY A 303 -3.51 15.43 16.18
C GLY A 303 -3.31 14.19 17.04
N SER A 304 -4.41 13.50 17.39
CA SER A 304 -4.37 12.23 18.11
C SER A 304 -3.71 11.12 17.27
N ALA A 305 -3.98 11.08 15.97
CA ALA A 305 -3.37 10.14 15.03
C ALA A 305 -1.87 10.40 14.84
N ALA A 306 -1.47 11.66 14.67
CA ALA A 306 -0.08 12.11 14.56
C ALA A 306 0.72 11.80 15.84
N ALA A 307 0.10 11.94 17.02
CA ALA A 307 0.69 11.58 18.31
C ALA A 307 0.83 10.06 18.56
N GLY A 308 0.41 9.23 17.60
CA GLY A 308 0.66 7.80 17.61
C GLY A 308 -0.43 6.92 18.22
N GLN A 309 -1.62 7.48 18.53
CA GLN A 309 -2.75 6.71 19.05
C GLN A 309 -3.44 5.83 17.99
N VAL A 310 -3.15 6.07 16.70
CA VAL A 310 -3.62 5.27 15.57
C VAL A 310 -2.44 4.52 14.97
N SER A 311 -2.59 3.20 14.80
CA SER A 311 -1.57 2.31 14.24
C SER A 311 -1.79 1.93 12.78
N ASP A 312 -2.98 2.24 12.23
CA ASP A 312 -3.33 1.95 10.84
C ASP A 312 -2.99 3.15 9.94
N PRO A 313 -1.99 3.05 9.04
CA PRO A 313 -1.58 4.15 8.17
C PRO A 313 -2.71 4.67 7.28
N VAL A 314 -3.61 3.79 6.82
CA VAL A 314 -4.74 4.18 5.95
C VAL A 314 -5.68 5.13 6.67
N ARG A 315 -5.92 4.90 7.98
CA ARG A 315 -6.77 5.80 8.78
C ARG A 315 -6.13 7.17 9.01
N VAL A 316 -4.81 7.20 9.19
CA VAL A 316 -4.07 8.47 9.33
C VAL A 316 -4.14 9.27 8.02
N GLU A 317 -3.92 8.60 6.88
CA GLU A 317 -4.03 9.20 5.54
C GLU A 317 -5.45 9.76 5.28
N GLN A 318 -6.49 8.99 5.59
CA GLN A 318 -7.88 9.43 5.42
C GLN A 318 -8.22 10.64 6.27
N ALA A 319 -7.83 10.64 7.55
CA ALA A 319 -8.06 11.77 8.45
C ALA A 319 -7.29 13.02 7.99
N THR A 320 -6.06 12.85 7.49
CA THR A 320 -5.23 13.94 6.94
C THR A 320 -5.85 14.53 5.68
N SER A 321 -6.39 13.69 4.79
CA SER A 321 -7.13 14.13 3.60
C SER A 321 -8.40 14.90 3.99
N GLU A 322 -9.12 14.46 5.04
CA GLU A 322 -10.29 15.17 5.54
C GLU A 322 -9.90 16.55 6.10
N LEU A 323 -8.82 16.64 6.87
CA LEU A 323 -8.32 17.91 7.39
C LEU A 323 -7.95 18.89 6.28
N THR A 324 -7.31 18.40 5.22
CA THR A 324 -6.99 19.20 4.02
C THR A 324 -8.27 19.75 3.37
N ALA A 325 -9.33 18.96 3.32
CA ALA A 325 -10.63 19.43 2.83
C ALA A 325 -11.25 20.49 3.77
N ARG A 326 -11.06 20.38 5.09
CA ARG A 326 -11.52 21.38 6.07
C ARG A 326 -10.74 22.68 6.00
N HIS A 327 -9.42 22.62 5.81
CA HIS A 327 -8.61 23.79 5.51
C HIS A 327 -9.20 24.56 4.31
N ALA A 328 -9.44 23.87 3.19
CA ALA A 328 -10.02 24.50 2.00
C ALA A 328 -11.46 25.04 2.23
N ALA A 329 -12.24 24.42 3.11
CA ALA A 329 -13.57 24.91 3.47
C ALA A 329 -13.49 26.19 4.31
N VAL A 330 -12.55 26.30 5.25
CA VAL A 330 -12.31 27.51 6.04
C VAL A 330 -11.87 28.67 5.15
N GLU A 331 -10.91 28.45 4.25
CA GLU A 331 -10.44 29.48 3.30
C GLU A 331 -11.60 30.00 2.42
N ARG A 332 -12.38 29.10 1.82
CA ARG A 332 -13.54 29.49 1.00
C ARG A 332 -14.59 30.26 1.80
N ALA A 333 -15.01 29.74 2.97
CA ALA A 333 -16.01 30.41 3.78
C ALA A 333 -15.53 31.80 4.24
N THR A 334 -14.25 31.92 4.58
CA THR A 334 -13.63 33.20 4.97
C THR A 334 -13.66 34.19 3.82
N ALA A 335 -13.26 33.78 2.61
CA ALA A 335 -13.34 34.62 1.42
C ALA A 335 -14.78 35.02 1.10
N ASP A 336 -15.74 34.10 1.18
CA ASP A 336 -17.17 34.38 0.97
C ASP A 336 -17.68 35.44 1.97
N LEU A 337 -17.26 35.37 3.23
CA LEU A 337 -17.61 36.38 4.24
C LEU A 337 -16.96 37.73 3.97
N MET A 338 -15.69 37.76 3.53
CA MET A 338 -15.04 39.00 3.12
C MET A 338 -15.77 39.63 1.93
N THR A 339 -16.14 38.85 0.91
CA THR A 339 -16.94 39.31 -0.23
C THR A 339 -18.33 39.79 0.20
N ALA A 340 -18.99 39.12 1.14
CA ALA A 340 -20.27 39.58 1.66
C ALA A 340 -20.16 40.90 2.44
N GLN A 341 -19.08 41.08 3.21
CA GLN A 341 -18.83 42.32 3.95
C GLN A 341 -18.47 43.48 3.00
N ASP A 342 -17.69 43.18 1.97
CA ASP A 342 -17.32 44.10 0.90
C ASP A 342 -18.54 44.73 0.24
N ALA A 343 -19.49 43.89 -0.19
CA ALA A 343 -20.74 44.32 -0.83
C ALA A 343 -21.62 45.26 0.01
N ILE A 344 -21.35 45.33 1.33
CA ILE A 344 -22.07 46.20 2.27
C ILE A 344 -21.25 47.45 2.61
N THR A 345 -19.94 47.31 2.73
CA THR A 345 -19.05 48.35 3.28
C THR A 345 -18.44 49.20 2.19
N CYS A 346 -18.04 48.58 1.09
CA CYS A 346 -17.29 49.18 0.01
C CYS A 346 -18.23 49.36 -1.20
N PRO A 347 -18.78 50.57 -1.43
CA PRO A 347 -19.81 50.80 -2.45
C PRO A 347 -19.28 50.72 -3.89
N GLU A 348 -17.97 50.67 -4.08
CA GLU A 348 -17.32 50.82 -5.37
C GLU A 348 -16.56 49.55 -5.76
N PRO A 349 -16.57 49.15 -7.05
CA PRO A 349 -16.00 47.87 -7.50
C PRO A 349 -14.47 47.78 -7.40
N ASP A 350 -13.78 48.91 -7.28
CA ASP A 350 -12.33 49.01 -7.07
C ASP A 350 -11.91 48.96 -5.59
N GLN A 351 -12.88 48.90 -4.68
CA GLN A 351 -12.63 48.84 -3.25
C GLN A 351 -12.80 47.42 -2.74
N LEU A 352 -11.94 47.04 -1.78
CA LEU A 352 -12.03 45.77 -1.08
C LEU A 352 -11.93 46.01 0.42
N TRP A 353 -12.80 45.36 1.17
CA TRP A 353 -12.80 45.40 2.63
C TRP A 353 -11.76 44.45 3.23
N PHE A 354 -10.91 44.98 4.09
CA PHE A 354 -9.97 44.19 4.89
C PHE A 354 -10.10 44.49 6.39
N PRO A 355 -10.12 43.48 7.28
CA PRO A 355 -10.22 43.70 8.71
C PRO A 355 -9.01 44.47 9.28
N GLU A 356 -7.83 44.27 8.70
CA GLU A 356 -6.57 44.91 9.07
C GLU A 356 -6.41 46.33 8.50
N ALA A 357 -7.26 46.77 7.57
CA ALA A 357 -7.13 48.10 6.98
C ALA A 357 -7.29 49.20 8.05
N GLY A 358 -6.20 49.95 8.25
CA GLY A 358 -6.06 50.98 9.26
C GLY A 358 -5.75 50.45 10.67
N ARG A 359 -5.47 49.15 10.80
CA ARG A 359 -5.17 48.44 12.06
C ARG A 359 -3.90 47.59 11.96
N LEU A 360 -2.99 47.94 11.06
CA LEU A 360 -1.73 47.23 10.91
C LEU A 360 -0.89 47.31 12.19
N ASP A 361 -0.18 46.23 12.51
CA ASP A 361 0.82 46.23 13.57
C ASP A 361 1.89 47.28 13.23
N PRO A 362 2.22 48.21 14.15
CA PRO A 362 3.30 49.17 13.94
C PRO A 362 4.65 48.53 13.55
N ALA A 363 4.90 47.26 13.92
CA ALA A 363 6.10 46.52 13.52
C ALA A 363 6.16 46.20 12.02
N LEU A 364 5.02 46.22 11.32
CA LEU A 364 4.94 46.07 9.86
C LEU A 364 5.15 47.39 9.12
N LEU A 365 5.20 48.52 9.84
CA LEU A 365 5.29 49.84 9.25
C LEU A 365 6.71 50.40 9.35
N ALA A 366 7.16 51.05 8.28
CA ALA A 366 8.44 51.75 8.24
C ALA A 366 8.24 53.23 7.83
N PRO A 367 8.95 54.18 8.46
CA PRO A 367 8.85 55.59 8.10
C PRO A 367 9.49 55.86 6.73
N ILE A 368 8.89 56.74 5.94
CA ILE A 368 9.43 57.15 4.63
C ILE A 368 10.68 58.03 4.86
N PRO A 369 11.88 57.70 4.31
CA PRO A 369 13.14 58.34 4.69
C PRO A 369 13.19 59.87 4.53
N TRP A 370 12.60 60.43 3.46
CA TRP A 370 12.55 61.87 3.22
C TRP A 370 11.27 62.54 3.75
N ALA A 371 10.33 61.76 4.29
CA ALA A 371 9.07 62.24 4.84
C ALA A 371 8.65 61.44 6.09
N PRO A 372 9.47 61.42 7.16
CA PRO A 372 9.37 60.45 8.27
C PRO A 372 8.11 60.58 9.15
N ARG A 373 7.28 61.61 8.91
CA ARG A 373 5.95 61.73 9.51
C ARG A 373 4.92 60.76 8.91
N PHE A 374 5.26 60.15 7.78
CA PHE A 374 4.46 59.17 7.08
C PHE A 374 5.15 57.81 7.12
N SER A 375 4.34 56.75 7.13
CA SER A 375 4.80 55.38 7.08
C SER A 375 4.05 54.58 6.02
N LEU A 376 4.66 53.48 5.61
CA LEU A 376 4.09 52.48 4.73
C LEU A 376 4.41 51.09 5.28
N ARG A 377 3.79 50.07 4.71
CA ARG A 377 4.21 48.69 4.95
C ARG A 377 5.68 48.52 4.55
N ALA A 378 6.48 47.89 5.40
CA ALA A 378 7.93 47.87 5.26
C ALA A 378 8.40 47.14 3.97
N ASP A 379 7.63 46.16 3.51
CA ASP A 379 7.88 45.39 2.29
C ASP A 379 7.69 46.19 0.99
N VAL A 380 6.94 47.30 0.99
CA VAL A 380 6.76 48.17 -0.19
C VAL A 380 7.66 49.41 -0.17
N LEU A 381 8.42 49.62 0.92
CA LEU A 381 9.17 50.86 1.12
C LEU A 381 10.37 50.99 0.18
N ASP A 382 11.13 49.91 -0.02
CA ASP A 382 12.33 49.92 -0.86
C ASP A 382 12.01 50.31 -2.31
N ASP A 383 10.87 49.84 -2.82
CA ASP A 383 10.33 50.18 -4.13
C ASP A 383 10.00 51.68 -4.24
N LEU A 384 9.39 52.26 -3.19
CA LEU A 384 9.13 53.71 -3.16
C LEU A 384 10.42 54.52 -3.08
N VAL A 385 11.42 54.03 -2.33
CA VAL A 385 12.74 54.66 -2.23
C VAL A 385 13.40 54.70 -3.61
N ALA A 386 13.39 53.58 -4.35
CA ALA A 386 13.93 53.52 -5.70
C ALA A 386 13.21 54.47 -6.66
N LEU A 387 11.87 54.54 -6.59
CA LEU A 387 11.08 55.49 -7.38
C LEU A 387 11.45 56.94 -7.05
N ASN A 388 11.61 57.27 -5.76
CA ASN A 388 12.00 58.61 -5.33
C ASN A 388 13.42 58.98 -5.79
N GLU A 389 14.36 58.04 -5.78
CA GLU A 389 15.71 58.29 -6.29
C GLU A 389 15.70 58.64 -7.78
N ALA A 390 14.93 57.91 -8.58
CA ALA A 390 14.75 58.19 -10.00
C ALA A 390 14.03 59.53 -10.22
N TYR A 391 12.98 59.82 -9.46
CA TYR A 391 12.25 61.09 -9.51
C TYR A 391 13.15 62.28 -9.17
N ARG A 392 13.95 62.15 -8.09
CA ARG A 392 14.92 63.17 -7.68
C ARG A 392 16.01 63.38 -8.71
N ALA A 393 16.48 62.33 -9.39
CA ALA A 393 17.42 62.47 -10.49
C ALA A 393 16.84 63.27 -11.66
N ARG A 394 15.52 63.16 -11.91
CA ARG A 394 14.82 63.85 -13.00
C ARG A 394 14.43 65.30 -12.67
N PHE A 395 13.98 65.57 -11.44
CA PHE A 395 13.38 66.86 -11.06
C PHE A 395 14.17 67.63 -10.01
N GLY A 396 15.24 67.07 -9.45
CA GLY A 396 16.11 67.72 -8.47
C GLY A 396 15.51 67.86 -7.07
N GLN A 397 14.38 67.21 -6.79
CA GLN A 397 13.68 67.22 -5.51
C GLN A 397 13.07 65.85 -5.23
N ASP A 398 12.90 65.51 -3.95
CA ASP A 398 12.18 64.30 -3.55
C ASP A 398 10.67 64.40 -3.89
N LEU A 399 10.00 63.25 -3.94
CA LEU A 399 8.56 63.13 -3.98
C LEU A 399 7.93 63.79 -2.74
N THR A 400 7.01 64.72 -2.96
CA THR A 400 6.28 65.35 -1.87
C THR A 400 5.16 64.43 -1.39
N ILE A 401 5.35 63.76 -0.26
CA ILE A 401 4.30 62.93 0.34
C ILE A 401 3.28 63.82 1.07
N THR A 402 2.00 63.67 0.75
CA THR A 402 0.89 64.35 1.42
C THR A 402 0.06 63.41 2.29
N SER A 403 0.03 62.12 1.96
CA SER A 403 -0.61 61.05 2.73
C SER A 403 0.08 59.71 2.45
N ALA A 404 -0.01 58.77 3.39
CA ALA A 404 0.49 57.40 3.25
C ALA A 404 -0.38 56.47 4.11
N TYR A 405 0.18 55.58 4.93
CA TYR A 405 -0.61 54.79 5.87
C TYR A 405 -1.57 55.65 6.70
N ARG A 406 -2.86 55.30 6.71
CA ARG A 406 -3.90 55.93 7.54
C ARG A 406 -4.47 54.92 8.51
N THR A 407 -4.50 55.25 9.80
CA THR A 407 -5.19 54.43 10.80
C THR A 407 -6.69 54.43 10.56
N TYR A 408 -7.40 53.48 11.16
CA TYR A 408 -8.85 53.41 11.07
C TYR A 408 -9.52 54.69 11.59
N GLU A 409 -9.05 55.27 12.69
CA GLU A 409 -9.57 56.53 13.22
C GLU A 409 -9.30 57.72 12.28
N GLN A 410 -8.13 57.76 11.66
CA GLN A 410 -7.80 58.78 10.66
C GLN A 410 -8.70 58.65 9.44
N GLN A 411 -8.96 57.43 8.98
CA GLN A 411 -9.87 57.17 7.88
C GLN A 411 -11.30 57.60 8.20
N LEU A 412 -11.77 57.30 9.41
CA LEU A 412 -13.09 57.73 9.89
C LEU A 412 -13.22 59.25 9.93
N ALA A 413 -12.15 59.97 10.29
CA ALA A 413 -12.16 61.43 10.37
C ALA A 413 -12.24 62.13 9.00
N VAL A 414 -11.76 61.49 7.93
CA VAL A 414 -11.75 62.05 6.56
C VAL A 414 -12.86 61.50 5.69
N TYR A 415 -13.45 60.36 6.05
CA TYR A 415 -14.60 59.80 5.36
C TYR A 415 -15.85 60.65 5.58
N ASN A 416 -16.46 61.11 4.50
CA ASN A 416 -17.69 61.89 4.53
C ASN A 416 -18.81 61.16 3.76
N PRO A 417 -19.61 60.30 4.43
CA PRO A 417 -20.68 59.54 3.79
C PRO A 417 -21.84 60.42 3.28
N ALA A 418 -21.91 61.69 3.67
CA ALA A 418 -22.94 62.61 3.17
C ALA A 418 -22.61 63.14 1.76
N ASN A 419 -21.38 62.97 1.27
CA ASN A 419 -21.02 63.28 -0.10
C ASN A 419 -21.44 62.12 -1.02
N PRO A 420 -22.19 62.37 -2.11
CA PRO A 420 -22.53 61.32 -3.09
C PRO A 420 -21.32 60.67 -3.77
N ASN A 421 -20.16 61.35 -3.79
CA ASN A 421 -18.88 60.82 -4.27
C ASN A 421 -17.76 61.19 -3.27
N PRO A 422 -17.63 60.46 -2.14
CA PRO A 422 -16.61 60.72 -1.14
C PRO A 422 -15.20 60.54 -1.72
N LEU A 423 -14.30 61.50 -1.50
CA LEU A 423 -12.89 61.37 -1.90
C LEU A 423 -12.17 60.28 -1.10
N ALA A 424 -12.49 60.14 0.19
CA ALA A 424 -11.97 59.07 1.01
C ALA A 424 -12.90 57.85 0.92
N ALA A 425 -12.34 56.66 0.70
CA ALA A 425 -13.08 55.40 0.80
C ALA A 425 -13.61 55.16 2.22
N PRO A 426 -14.67 54.34 2.39
CA PRO A 426 -15.14 53.94 3.72
C PRO A 426 -14.01 53.30 4.56
N PRO A 427 -14.05 53.45 5.90
CA PRO A 427 -13.12 52.75 6.78
C PRO A 427 -13.15 51.23 6.56
N GLY A 428 -11.97 50.63 6.37
CA GLY A 428 -11.85 49.22 5.98
C GLY A 428 -11.64 48.98 4.47
N CYS A 429 -12.00 49.96 3.62
CA CYS A 429 -11.95 49.86 2.15
C CYS A 429 -10.80 50.65 1.50
N SER A 430 -10.01 51.40 2.29
CA SER A 430 -8.96 52.26 1.74
C SER A 430 -7.60 51.56 1.68
N ASN A 431 -6.92 51.64 0.54
CA ASN A 431 -5.55 51.15 0.36
C ASN A 431 -4.51 51.89 1.21
N HIS A 432 -4.82 53.13 1.66
CA HIS A 432 -4.03 53.78 2.71
C HIS A 432 -4.09 53.02 4.04
N GLY A 433 -5.21 52.36 4.35
CA GLY A 433 -5.32 51.50 5.51
C GLY A 433 -4.46 50.22 5.40
N LEU A 434 -4.10 49.81 4.19
CA LEU A 434 -3.20 48.67 3.96
C LEU A 434 -1.73 49.06 3.97
N GLY A 435 -1.42 50.36 4.08
CA GLY A 435 -0.05 50.87 4.06
C GLY A 435 0.63 50.67 2.71
N THR A 436 -0.13 50.51 1.63
CA THR A 436 0.37 50.27 0.27
C THR A 436 0.07 51.43 -0.69
N ALA A 437 -0.48 52.54 -0.20
CA ALA A 437 -0.81 53.72 -1.02
C ALA A 437 -0.17 55.00 -0.48
N VAL A 438 0.14 55.92 -1.39
CA VAL A 438 0.62 57.28 -1.09
C VAL A 438 -0.15 58.32 -1.90
N ASP A 439 -0.36 59.48 -1.27
CA ASP A 439 -0.77 60.68 -1.99
C ASP A 439 0.45 61.58 -2.21
N LEU A 440 0.59 62.07 -3.44
CA LEU A 440 1.72 62.85 -3.91
C LEU A 440 1.33 64.30 -4.27
N GLY A 441 2.10 65.25 -3.77
CA GLY A 441 2.02 66.67 -4.09
C GLY A 441 3.12 67.15 -5.05
N GLY A 442 3.58 68.39 -4.89
CA GLY A 442 4.79 68.89 -5.55
C GLY A 442 4.73 68.94 -7.09
N GLY A 443 3.52 69.05 -7.65
CA GLY A 443 3.26 69.03 -9.09
C GLY A 443 2.44 67.82 -9.52
N VAL A 444 2.61 66.67 -8.86
CA VAL A 444 1.95 65.39 -9.21
C VAL A 444 0.42 65.48 -9.14
N ALA A 445 -0.12 66.29 -8.22
CA ALA A 445 -1.56 66.51 -8.05
C ALA A 445 -2.27 67.21 -9.22
N SER A 446 -1.67 67.27 -10.42
CA SER A 446 -2.25 67.79 -11.65
C SER A 446 -1.89 66.87 -12.82
N PHE A 447 -2.91 66.39 -13.54
CA PHE A 447 -2.77 65.50 -14.70
C PHE A 447 -1.91 66.08 -15.83
N ASP A 448 -1.89 67.39 -15.99
CA ASP A 448 -1.12 68.08 -17.05
C ASP A 448 0.33 68.37 -16.66
N SER A 449 0.74 67.99 -15.44
CA SER A 449 2.08 68.29 -14.95
C SER A 449 3.14 67.36 -15.58
N PRO A 450 4.36 67.86 -15.82
CA PRO A 450 5.46 66.99 -16.24
C PRO A 450 5.83 65.95 -15.17
N GLN A 451 5.56 66.23 -13.89
CA GLN A 451 5.77 65.29 -12.79
C GLN A 451 4.81 64.08 -12.88
N TYR A 452 3.52 64.33 -13.08
CA TYR A 452 2.52 63.27 -13.26
C TYR A 452 2.83 62.42 -14.50
N ALA A 453 3.09 63.07 -15.65
CA ALA A 453 3.43 62.37 -16.88
C ALA A 453 4.67 61.48 -16.72
N TRP A 454 5.70 61.98 -16.03
CA TRP A 454 6.89 61.17 -15.76
C TRP A 454 6.59 59.98 -14.85
N LEU A 455 5.79 60.15 -13.79
CA LEU A 455 5.39 59.03 -12.95
C LEU A 455 4.57 57.99 -13.73
N LYS A 456 3.66 58.41 -14.63
CA LYS A 456 2.91 57.48 -15.49
C LYS A 456 3.80 56.63 -16.38
N GLU A 457 4.94 57.16 -16.81
CA GLU A 457 5.90 56.43 -17.63
C GLU A 457 6.89 55.56 -16.83
N ASN A 458 7.10 55.86 -15.54
CA ASN A 458 8.23 55.32 -14.78
C ASN A 458 7.84 54.59 -13.49
N ALA A 459 6.68 54.83 -12.87
CA ALA A 459 6.38 54.28 -11.55
C ALA A 459 6.32 52.75 -11.54
N GLU A 460 5.75 52.14 -12.59
CA GLU A 460 5.50 50.68 -12.61
C GLU A 460 6.79 49.86 -12.61
N GLN A 461 7.87 50.38 -13.22
CA GLN A 461 9.18 49.73 -13.19
C GLN A 461 9.79 49.69 -11.78
N HIS A 462 9.23 50.46 -10.85
CA HIS A 462 9.61 50.53 -9.44
C HIS A 462 8.52 49.96 -8.52
N GLY A 463 7.56 49.18 -9.02
CA GLY A 463 6.55 48.53 -8.18
C GLY A 463 5.42 49.46 -7.69
N TRP A 464 5.23 50.61 -8.33
CA TRP A 464 4.14 51.55 -8.05
C TRP A 464 3.31 51.84 -9.30
N THR A 465 2.00 51.95 -9.17
CA THR A 465 1.11 52.23 -10.29
C THR A 465 0.11 53.34 -9.94
N HIS A 466 -0.44 53.94 -10.98
CA HIS A 466 -1.58 54.85 -10.88
C HIS A 466 -2.81 54.04 -11.26
N PRO A 467 -3.71 53.74 -10.31
CA PRO A 467 -4.77 52.76 -10.54
C PRO A 467 -5.81 53.29 -11.53
N ASP A 468 -6.44 52.39 -12.28
CA ASP A 468 -7.40 52.71 -13.34
C ASP A 468 -8.56 53.61 -12.86
N TRP A 469 -9.01 53.44 -11.61
CA TRP A 469 -10.09 54.25 -11.05
C TRP A 469 -9.69 55.71 -10.81
N ALA A 470 -8.38 56.00 -10.64
CA ALA A 470 -7.80 57.31 -10.39
C ALA A 470 -7.42 58.07 -11.67
N GLU A 471 -7.43 57.41 -12.83
CA GLU A 471 -7.14 58.02 -14.14
C GLU A 471 -8.04 59.23 -14.45
N PRO A 472 -7.66 60.13 -15.38
CA PRO A 472 -8.50 61.26 -15.79
C PRO A 472 -9.92 60.88 -16.22
N GLY A 473 -10.08 59.69 -16.80
CA GLY A 473 -11.36 59.10 -17.20
C GLY A 473 -11.90 58.04 -16.23
N GLY A 474 -11.23 57.86 -15.09
CA GLY A 474 -11.60 56.91 -14.05
C GLY A 474 -12.84 57.36 -13.27
N ARG A 475 -13.29 56.49 -12.37
CA ARG A 475 -14.47 56.75 -11.52
C ARG A 475 -14.26 57.97 -10.62
N LEU A 476 -13.06 58.10 -10.06
CA LEU A 476 -12.69 59.18 -9.16
C LEU A 476 -11.29 59.69 -9.55
N PRO A 477 -11.19 60.67 -10.46
CA PRO A 477 -9.90 61.14 -10.94
C PRO A 477 -9.05 61.76 -9.81
N GLU A 478 -7.94 61.10 -9.46
CA GLU A 478 -7.05 61.45 -8.36
C GLU A 478 -5.58 61.40 -8.82
N PRO A 479 -5.05 62.45 -9.47
CA PRO A 479 -3.68 62.44 -10.00
C PRO A 479 -2.60 62.25 -8.91
N TRP A 480 -2.96 62.54 -7.66
CA TRP A 480 -2.10 62.40 -6.50
C TRP A 480 -2.02 60.97 -5.96
N HIS A 481 -2.96 60.07 -6.24
CA HIS A 481 -3.06 58.77 -5.57
C HIS A 481 -2.28 57.70 -6.33
N TRP A 482 -1.32 57.06 -5.65
CA TRP A 482 -0.47 56.02 -6.22
C TRP A 482 -0.41 54.81 -5.28
N GLU A 483 -0.38 53.62 -5.86
CA GLU A 483 -0.46 52.35 -5.13
C GLU A 483 0.73 51.47 -5.46
N SER A 484 1.22 50.71 -4.47
CA SER A 484 2.13 49.61 -4.75
C SER A 484 1.39 48.55 -5.57
N VAL A 485 2.11 47.90 -6.50
CA VAL A 485 1.59 46.73 -7.24
C VAL A 485 1.30 45.53 -6.34
N LEU A 486 1.76 45.56 -5.08
CA LEU A 486 1.44 44.58 -4.04
C LEU A 486 0.14 44.89 -3.28
N THR A 487 -0.59 45.93 -3.70
CA THR A 487 -1.93 46.21 -3.18
C THR A 487 -2.88 45.09 -3.61
N PRO A 488 -3.62 44.46 -2.68
CA PRO A 488 -4.55 43.39 -3.00
C PRO A 488 -5.68 43.85 -3.93
N VAL A 489 -5.96 43.05 -4.97
CA VAL A 489 -7.08 43.24 -5.89
C VAL A 489 -8.11 42.12 -5.82
N SER A 490 -7.93 41.16 -4.90
CA SER A 490 -8.85 40.07 -4.57
C SER A 490 -8.54 39.49 -3.17
N TYR A 491 -9.43 38.65 -2.63
CA TYR A 491 -9.29 38.00 -1.32
C TYR A 491 -8.48 36.70 -1.31
#